data_AF-A0AAW2B2G4-F1
#
_entry.id   AF-A0AAW2B2G4-F1
#
_cell.length_a   1.000
_cell.length_b   1.000
_cell.length_c   1.000
_cell.angle_alpha   90.00
_cell.angle_beta   90.00
_cell.angle_gamma   90.00
#
_symmetry.space_group_name_H-M   'P 1'
#
loop_
_entity.id
_entity.type
_entity.pdbx_description
1 polymer ?
#
loop_
_entity_poly.entity_id
_entity_poly.type
_entity_poly.pdbx_seq_one_letter_code
_entity_poly.pdbx_strand_id
1 'polypeptide(L)'
;MFVTMAVDHLLTSFILLLISNTGFSAEISVFVQTGDSVQLDIQTHELLEFDVLSWTNDKSENIVRFIHASKTEKPHPSYKDRVDFNDENFSLTLKNMQKTDSGLYTARTIGESEKIIVTYRVSVIDAVEAPVLTVKSNWSSDSCLISFTCRSHEFTLSSAFKYGSCSPEEVTSHEIYTLILYCSEESIICNHSNTVSWKEDRINIKRLCEDNERFSIETHHGLSMFGLMFIVFGVVGVIVFSGLVLYCCCKNNKGVKQSDDTDYDDVETLTQKMTGDTWTTIIYCTVGHQTPSSAHDC
;
A
#
# COMPACT_ATOMS: atom_id res chain seq x y z
N MET A 1 -4.56 -13.70 59.07
CA MET A 1 -3.70 -13.19 57.98
C MET A 1 -2.32 -13.84 57.93
N PHE A 2 -1.71 -14.24 59.07
CA PHE A 2 -0.41 -14.93 59.07
C PHE A 2 -0.47 -16.43 58.68
N VAL A 3 -1.57 -17.12 59.00
CA VAL A 3 -1.73 -18.57 58.68
C VAL A 3 -1.95 -18.80 57.18
N THR A 4 -2.59 -17.88 56.48
CA THR A 4 -2.86 -17.98 55.04
C THR A 4 -1.59 -17.82 54.20
N MET A 5 -0.70 -16.90 54.59
CA MET A 5 0.57 -16.66 53.87
C MET A 5 1.56 -17.82 53.99
N ALA A 6 1.55 -18.56 55.12
CA ALA A 6 2.43 -19.70 55.34
C ALA A 6 2.02 -20.92 54.50
N VAL A 7 0.72 -21.12 54.29
CA VAL A 7 0.18 -22.17 53.43
C VAL A 7 0.53 -21.89 51.97
N ASP A 8 0.44 -20.64 51.52
CA ASP A 8 0.81 -20.25 50.15
C ASP A 8 2.31 -20.46 49.87
N HIS A 9 3.19 -20.18 50.84
CA HIS A 9 4.63 -20.42 50.71
C HIS A 9 5.01 -21.91 50.72
N LEU A 10 4.30 -22.74 51.50
CA LEU A 10 4.48 -24.19 51.50
C LEU A 10 3.97 -24.82 50.20
N LEU A 11 2.84 -24.35 49.69
CA LEU A 11 2.26 -24.81 48.44
C LEU A 11 3.14 -24.45 47.24
N THR A 12 3.65 -23.22 47.19
CA THR A 12 4.58 -22.77 46.13
C THR A 12 5.91 -23.52 46.19
N SER A 13 6.46 -23.77 47.38
CA SER A 13 7.66 -24.60 47.56
C SER A 13 7.45 -26.04 47.10
N PHE A 14 6.29 -26.63 47.41
CA PHE A 14 5.94 -27.99 46.98
C PHE A 14 5.74 -28.08 45.46
N ILE A 15 5.09 -27.08 44.85
CA ILE A 15 4.94 -26.98 43.39
C ILE A 15 6.30 -26.81 42.70
N LEU A 16 7.21 -25.99 43.24
CA LEU A 16 8.56 -25.86 42.71
C LEU A 16 9.36 -27.18 42.82
N LEU A 17 9.19 -27.93 43.92
CA LEU A 17 9.79 -29.25 44.09
C LEU A 17 9.26 -30.29 43.09
N LEU A 18 7.95 -30.21 42.78
CA LEU A 18 7.31 -31.06 41.78
C LEU A 18 7.82 -30.76 40.36
N ILE A 19 8.01 -29.47 40.02
CA ILE A 19 8.57 -29.05 38.72
C ILE A 19 10.04 -29.49 38.57
N SER A 20 10.83 -29.48 39.66
CA SER A 20 12.23 -29.95 39.62
C SER A 20 12.37 -31.47 39.52
N ASN A 21 11.35 -32.24 39.95
CA ASN A 21 11.39 -33.71 39.92
C ASN A 21 10.73 -34.32 38.67
N THR A 22 10.02 -33.54 37.86
CA THR A 22 9.70 -33.95 36.50
C THR A 22 10.91 -33.68 35.63
N GLY A 23 11.80 -34.66 35.51
CA GLY A 23 12.81 -34.72 34.45
C GLY A 23 12.13 -34.89 33.09
N PHE A 24 11.38 -33.88 32.66
CA PHE A 24 10.90 -33.76 31.31
C PHE A 24 12.12 -33.39 30.48
N SER A 25 12.72 -34.37 29.80
CA SER A 25 13.66 -34.06 28.72
C SER A 25 12.87 -33.24 27.70
N ALA A 26 12.98 -31.91 27.78
CA ALA A 26 12.28 -31.01 26.89
C ALA A 26 12.68 -31.37 25.45
N GLU A 27 11.73 -31.87 24.69
CA GLU A 27 11.91 -32.17 23.28
C GLU A 27 12.15 -30.86 22.52
N ILE A 28 13.30 -30.74 21.86
CA ILE A 28 13.70 -29.50 21.19
C ILE A 28 13.13 -29.48 19.78
N SER A 29 12.25 -28.55 19.47
CA SER A 29 11.66 -28.42 18.13
C SER A 29 12.59 -27.63 17.20
N VAL A 30 12.83 -28.16 16.00
CA VAL A 30 13.65 -27.53 14.96
C VAL A 30 12.89 -27.57 13.64
N PHE A 31 12.81 -26.43 12.96
CA PHE A 31 12.17 -26.31 11.65
C PHE A 31 13.24 -26.15 10.57
N VAL A 32 13.09 -26.88 9.48
CA VAL A 32 14.06 -26.92 8.39
C VAL A 32 13.32 -26.77 7.08
N GLN A 33 13.84 -25.97 6.17
CA GLN A 33 13.27 -25.87 4.83
C GLN A 33 13.59 -27.14 4.03
N THR A 34 12.63 -27.65 3.25
CA THR A 34 12.87 -28.78 2.32
C THR A 34 14.09 -28.50 1.44
N GLY A 35 15.01 -29.46 1.37
CA GLY A 35 16.27 -29.38 0.64
C GLY A 35 17.46 -28.81 1.43
N ASP A 36 17.22 -28.14 2.56
CA ASP A 36 18.28 -27.57 3.39
C ASP A 36 18.92 -28.63 4.31
N SER A 37 19.93 -28.22 5.07
CA SER A 37 20.60 -29.06 6.07
C SER A 37 20.27 -28.61 7.49
N VAL A 38 20.33 -29.53 8.44
CA VAL A 38 20.12 -29.25 9.86
C VAL A 38 21.23 -29.84 10.70
N GLN A 39 21.72 -29.06 11.66
CA GLN A 39 22.68 -29.51 12.66
C GLN A 39 21.97 -29.68 14.00
N LEU A 40 22.17 -30.85 14.61
CA LEU A 40 21.62 -31.23 15.91
C LEU A 40 22.78 -31.37 16.88
N ASP A 41 22.83 -30.47 17.86
CA ASP A 41 23.95 -30.36 18.79
C ASP A 41 23.68 -31.11 20.11
N ILE A 42 24.76 -31.49 20.79
CA ILE A 42 24.69 -31.98 22.15
C ILE A 42 25.09 -30.83 23.09
N GLN A 43 24.11 -30.30 23.82
CA GLN A 43 24.29 -29.10 24.65
C GLN A 43 25.15 -29.34 25.91
N THR A 44 25.27 -30.60 26.36
CA THR A 44 25.96 -30.98 27.58
C THR A 44 27.29 -31.68 27.29
N HIS A 45 28.38 -30.99 27.61
CA HIS A 45 29.75 -31.54 27.59
C HIS A 45 30.13 -32.25 28.90
N GLU A 46 29.21 -32.35 29.87
CA GLU A 46 29.49 -33.01 31.15
C GLU A 46 29.73 -34.51 30.95
N LEU A 47 31.01 -34.85 30.86
CA LEU A 47 31.63 -36.13 31.20
C LEU A 47 30.72 -37.34 30.92
N LEU A 48 30.28 -37.47 29.68
CA LEU A 48 29.62 -38.69 29.26
C LEU A 48 30.74 -39.74 29.18
N GLU A 49 30.90 -40.50 30.25
CA GLU A 49 31.66 -41.74 30.22
C GLU A 49 30.82 -42.76 29.46
N PHE A 50 31.18 -42.99 28.20
CA PHE A 50 30.46 -43.89 27.30
C PHE A 50 31.43 -44.71 26.47
N ASP A 51 31.00 -45.93 26.13
CA ASP A 51 31.68 -46.76 25.15
C ASP A 51 31.22 -46.40 23.73
N VAL A 52 29.92 -46.12 23.58
CA VAL A 52 29.29 -45.80 22.29
C VAL A 52 28.32 -44.64 22.42
N LEU A 53 28.42 -43.68 21.49
CA LEU A 53 27.38 -42.69 21.21
C LEU A 53 26.64 -43.07 19.94
N SER A 54 25.32 -42.89 19.92
CA SER A 54 24.48 -43.20 18.76
C SER A 54 23.42 -42.12 18.56
N TRP A 55 23.30 -41.66 17.32
CA TRP A 55 22.13 -40.93 16.85
C TRP A 55 21.13 -41.88 16.19
N THR A 56 19.85 -41.72 16.50
CA THR A 56 18.76 -42.50 15.89
C THR A 56 17.60 -41.65 15.43
N ASN A 57 16.90 -42.13 14.40
CA ASN A 57 15.66 -41.52 13.92
C ASN A 57 14.46 -41.94 14.79
N ASP A 58 13.27 -41.52 14.36
CA ASP A 58 11.98 -41.72 15.00
C ASP A 58 11.60 -43.20 15.15
N LYS A 59 12.07 -44.04 14.22
CA LYS A 59 11.92 -45.50 14.21
C LYS A 59 12.98 -46.21 15.06
N SER A 60 13.81 -45.47 15.78
CA SER A 60 14.96 -45.98 16.53
C SER A 60 16.03 -46.66 15.66
N GLU A 61 16.01 -46.42 14.34
CA GLU A 61 17.04 -46.91 13.43
C GLU A 61 18.31 -46.07 13.60
N ASN A 62 19.46 -46.72 13.47
CA ASN A 62 20.74 -46.03 13.62
C ASN A 62 21.01 -45.11 12.43
N ILE A 63 21.43 -43.88 12.74
CA ILE A 63 21.92 -42.92 11.75
C ILE A 63 23.45 -42.98 11.71
N VAL A 64 24.08 -42.84 12.88
CA VAL A 64 25.53 -42.94 13.05
C VAL A 64 25.85 -43.48 14.45
N ARG A 65 26.95 -44.24 14.56
CA ARG A 65 27.55 -44.64 15.84
C ARG A 65 28.97 -44.14 15.94
N PHE A 66 29.36 -43.68 17.11
CA PHE A 66 30.72 -43.32 17.44
C PHE A 66 31.21 -44.21 18.59
N ILE A 67 32.35 -44.89 18.37
CA ILE A 67 32.99 -45.76 19.37
C ILE A 67 34.12 -44.98 20.03
N HIS A 68 33.99 -44.73 21.33
CA HIS A 68 34.91 -43.84 22.07
C HIS A 68 36.34 -44.38 22.07
N ALA A 69 36.53 -45.65 22.42
CA ALA A 69 37.84 -46.28 22.58
C ALA A 69 38.72 -46.24 21.32
N SER A 70 38.11 -46.38 20.14
CA SER A 70 38.82 -46.39 18.86
C SER A 70 38.64 -45.11 18.04
N LYS A 71 37.91 -44.12 18.57
CA LYS A 71 37.50 -42.89 17.86
C LYS A 71 36.95 -43.19 16.45
N THR A 72 36.14 -44.23 16.34
CA THR A 72 35.64 -44.69 15.03
C THR A 72 34.19 -44.30 14.85
N GLU A 73 33.93 -43.54 13.79
CA GLU A 73 32.59 -43.27 13.29
C GLU A 73 32.11 -44.38 12.36
N LYS A 74 30.84 -44.78 12.52
CA LYS A 74 30.16 -45.78 11.70
C LYS A 74 28.78 -45.24 11.31
N PRO A 75 28.68 -44.46 10.21
CA PRO A 75 27.39 -44.06 9.67
C PRO A 75 26.65 -45.27 9.11
N HIS A 76 25.32 -45.28 9.25
CA HIS A 76 24.48 -46.31 8.68
C HIS A 76 24.46 -46.16 7.15
N PRO A 77 24.48 -47.26 6.36
CA PRO A 77 24.58 -47.19 4.90
C PRO A 77 23.52 -46.31 4.22
N SER A 78 22.30 -46.24 4.76
CA SER A 78 21.22 -45.39 4.22
C SER A 78 21.48 -43.89 4.36
N TYR A 79 22.39 -43.49 5.26
CA TYR A 79 22.72 -42.09 5.56
C TYR A 79 24.11 -41.69 5.07
N LYS A 80 24.88 -42.60 4.48
CA LYS A 80 26.31 -42.43 4.14
C LYS A 80 26.64 -41.11 3.42
N ASP A 81 25.80 -40.69 2.47
CA ASP A 81 26.05 -39.48 1.66
C ASP A 81 25.29 -38.24 2.17
N ARG A 82 24.52 -38.40 3.25
CA ARG A 82 23.61 -37.37 3.80
C ARG A 82 23.93 -36.99 5.24
N VAL A 83 24.92 -37.64 5.86
CA VAL A 83 25.33 -37.39 7.24
C VAL A 83 26.73 -36.78 7.30
N ASP A 84 26.90 -35.88 8.26
CA ASP A 84 28.18 -35.38 8.72
C ASP A 84 28.17 -35.45 10.24
N PHE A 85 29.15 -36.12 10.84
CA PHE A 85 29.25 -36.27 12.28
C PHE A 85 30.53 -35.59 12.76
N ASN A 86 30.40 -34.75 13.79
CA ASN A 86 31.53 -34.08 14.40
C ASN A 86 31.98 -34.88 15.65
N ASP A 87 33.21 -35.38 15.65
CA ASP A 87 33.74 -36.21 16.74
C ASP A 87 34.28 -35.42 17.94
N GLU A 88 34.36 -34.08 17.83
CA GLU A 88 34.77 -33.19 18.92
C GLU A 88 33.59 -32.81 19.81
N ASN A 89 32.43 -32.51 19.22
CA ASN A 89 31.22 -32.06 19.93
C ASN A 89 30.02 -33.02 19.80
N PHE A 90 30.18 -34.12 19.07
CA PHE A 90 29.19 -35.19 18.86
C PHE A 90 27.90 -34.74 18.16
N SER A 91 27.92 -33.57 17.50
CA SER A 91 26.79 -33.06 16.72
C SER A 91 26.57 -33.87 15.44
N LEU A 92 25.32 -33.89 14.99
CA LEU A 92 24.88 -34.55 13.77
C LEU A 92 24.38 -33.51 12.78
N THR A 93 24.96 -33.46 11.59
CA THR A 93 24.40 -32.71 10.47
C THR A 93 23.72 -33.66 9.48
N LEU A 94 22.45 -33.41 9.19
CA LEU A 94 21.68 -34.10 8.16
C LEU A 94 21.49 -33.17 6.97
N LYS A 95 21.87 -33.64 5.78
CA LYS A 95 21.86 -32.88 4.52
C LYS A 95 20.66 -33.23 3.66
N ASN A 96 20.23 -32.25 2.85
CA ASN A 96 19.15 -32.40 1.87
C ASN A 96 17.84 -32.93 2.50
N MET A 97 17.39 -32.29 3.57
CA MET A 97 16.24 -32.73 4.36
C MET A 97 14.96 -32.79 3.53
N GLN A 98 14.23 -33.90 3.62
CA GLN A 98 12.94 -34.10 2.96
C GLN A 98 11.82 -34.14 3.98
N LYS A 99 10.57 -33.88 3.56
CA LYS A 99 9.40 -33.95 4.45
C LYS A 99 9.28 -35.29 5.18
N THR A 100 9.64 -36.39 4.51
CA THR A 100 9.66 -37.75 5.06
C THR A 100 10.72 -37.98 6.13
N ASP A 101 11.70 -37.09 6.23
CA ASP A 101 12.74 -37.11 7.26
C ASP A 101 12.29 -36.35 8.52
N SER A 102 11.08 -35.77 8.54
CA SER A 102 10.51 -35.17 9.75
C SER A 102 10.26 -36.26 10.80
N GLY A 103 10.56 -35.97 12.05
CA GLY A 103 10.43 -36.94 13.13
C GLY A 103 11.31 -36.62 14.32
N LEU A 104 11.40 -37.59 15.22
CA LEU A 104 12.29 -37.53 16.37
C LEU A 104 13.71 -37.94 15.99
N TYR A 105 14.68 -37.21 16.52
CA TYR A 105 16.10 -37.52 16.40
C TYR A 105 16.71 -37.53 17.80
N THR A 106 17.21 -38.69 18.20
CA THR A 106 17.67 -38.91 19.58
C THR A 106 19.14 -39.26 19.60
N ALA A 107 19.91 -38.54 20.41
CA ALA A 107 21.26 -38.91 20.78
C ALA A 107 21.23 -39.71 22.08
N ARG A 108 21.91 -40.85 22.09
CA ARG A 108 22.06 -41.70 23.26
C ARG A 108 23.49 -42.16 23.45
N THR A 109 23.86 -42.41 24.70
CA THR A 109 25.15 -43.02 25.07
C THR A 109 24.93 -44.37 25.71
N ILE A 110 25.85 -45.30 25.45
CA ILE A 110 25.88 -46.65 26.01
C ILE A 110 27.23 -46.82 26.71
N GLY A 111 27.18 -47.12 28.00
CA GLY A 111 28.32 -47.52 28.84
C GLY A 111 27.83 -48.55 29.85
N GLU A 112 27.95 -48.27 31.15
CA GLU A 112 27.34 -49.10 32.21
C GLU A 112 25.82 -49.20 32.08
N SER A 113 25.19 -48.12 31.60
CA SER A 113 23.76 -48.06 31.27
C SER A 113 23.55 -47.21 30.02
N GLU A 114 22.38 -47.36 29.40
CA GLU A 114 21.95 -46.51 28.30
C GLU A 114 21.36 -45.22 28.84
N LYS A 115 21.80 -44.08 28.30
CA LYS A 115 21.30 -42.75 28.66
C LYS A 115 20.91 -41.97 27.41
N ILE A 116 19.71 -41.39 27.42
CA ILE A 116 19.28 -40.42 26.42
C ILE A 116 19.89 -39.06 26.77
N ILE A 117 20.58 -38.45 25.80
CA ILE A 117 21.26 -37.17 25.98
C ILE A 117 20.37 -36.01 25.53
N VAL A 118 19.80 -36.12 24.34
CA VAL A 118 18.91 -35.11 23.77
C VAL A 118 17.97 -35.76 22.77
N THR A 119 16.76 -35.22 22.67
CA THR A 119 15.79 -35.56 21.64
C THR A 119 15.32 -34.28 20.95
N TYR A 120 15.47 -34.25 19.63
CA TYR A 120 14.97 -33.20 18.75
C TYR A 120 13.71 -33.67 18.02
N ARG A 121 12.72 -32.80 17.88
CA ARG A 121 11.64 -32.95 16.90
C ARG A 121 11.95 -32.08 15.70
N VAL A 122 12.37 -32.70 14.61
CA VAL A 122 12.66 -32.01 13.34
C VAL A 122 11.40 -32.00 12.49
N SER A 123 10.98 -30.81 12.06
CA SER A 123 9.87 -30.60 11.12
C SER A 123 10.41 -29.99 9.84
N VAL A 124 10.35 -30.76 8.75
CA VAL A 124 10.80 -30.30 7.43
C VAL A 124 9.58 -29.76 6.67
N ILE A 125 9.63 -28.48 6.30
CA ILE A 125 8.51 -27.76 5.69
C ILE A 125 8.97 -27.03 4.44
N ASP A 126 8.04 -26.80 3.50
CA ASP A 126 8.39 -26.07 2.27
C ASP A 126 8.48 -24.57 2.52
N ALA A 127 9.23 -23.89 1.64
CA ALA A 127 9.14 -22.45 1.56
C ALA A 127 7.73 -22.02 1.13
N VAL A 128 7.27 -20.88 1.64
CA VAL A 128 5.99 -20.31 1.25
C VAL A 128 6.01 -19.81 -0.20
N GLU A 129 4.89 -19.98 -0.88
CA GLU A 129 4.62 -19.30 -2.16
C GLU A 129 4.28 -17.82 -1.92
N ALA A 130 4.52 -17.00 -2.94
CA ALA A 130 4.20 -15.58 -2.90
C ALA A 130 2.67 -15.38 -2.81
N PRO A 131 2.17 -14.56 -1.87
CA PRO A 131 0.75 -14.24 -1.81
C PRO A 131 0.34 -13.42 -3.04
N VAL A 132 -0.96 -13.44 -3.36
CA VAL A 132 -1.53 -12.65 -4.45
C VAL A 132 -2.37 -11.53 -3.85
N LEU A 133 -1.92 -10.28 -4.01
CA LEU A 133 -2.65 -9.10 -3.61
C LEU A 133 -3.51 -8.59 -4.79
N THR A 134 -4.82 -8.62 -4.63
CA THR A 134 -5.79 -8.17 -5.63
C THR A 134 -6.51 -6.91 -5.18
N VAL A 135 -6.65 -5.93 -6.08
CA VAL A 135 -7.44 -4.72 -5.84
C VAL A 135 -8.79 -4.82 -6.51
N LYS A 136 -9.85 -4.47 -5.78
CA LYS A 136 -11.20 -4.21 -6.28
C LYS A 136 -11.53 -2.75 -6.00
N SER A 137 -11.45 -1.91 -7.02
CA SER A 137 -11.83 -0.51 -6.90
C SER A 137 -13.34 -0.34 -7.07
N ASN A 138 -13.92 0.57 -6.27
CA ASN A 138 -15.24 1.13 -6.52
C ASN A 138 -15.14 2.64 -6.32
N TRP A 139 -15.04 3.39 -7.41
CA TRP A 139 -14.75 4.82 -7.35
C TRP A 139 -16.02 5.64 -7.11
N SER A 140 -15.96 6.58 -6.16
CA SER A 140 -16.90 7.70 -6.03
C SER A 140 -16.09 8.99 -6.08
N SER A 141 -16.64 10.02 -6.73
CA SER A 141 -15.96 11.28 -7.11
C SER A 141 -15.26 12.02 -5.95
N ASP A 142 -15.65 11.74 -4.70
CA ASP A 142 -15.19 12.49 -3.53
C ASP A 142 -14.32 11.67 -2.56
N SER A 143 -14.08 10.37 -2.81
CA SER A 143 -13.24 9.55 -1.91
C SER A 143 -12.59 8.35 -2.60
N CYS A 144 -11.27 8.21 -2.45
CA CYS A 144 -10.51 7.03 -2.88
C CYS A 144 -10.85 5.86 -1.92
N LEU A 145 -11.87 5.06 -2.27
CA LEU A 145 -12.21 3.81 -1.57
C LEU A 145 -11.65 2.64 -2.37
N ILE A 146 -10.65 1.96 -1.79
CA ILE A 146 -9.99 0.82 -2.43
C ILE A 146 -10.21 -0.40 -1.56
N SER A 147 -10.92 -1.40 -2.07
CA SER A 147 -10.97 -2.71 -1.42
C SER A 147 -9.85 -3.58 -1.96
N PHE A 148 -9.17 -4.31 -1.10
CA PHE A 148 -8.10 -5.20 -1.48
C PHE A 148 -8.25 -6.54 -0.78
N THR A 149 -7.90 -7.58 -1.50
CA THR A 149 -7.98 -8.97 -1.06
C THR A 149 -6.63 -9.59 -1.22
N CYS A 150 -6.07 -10.11 -0.13
CA CYS A 150 -4.89 -10.95 -0.21
C CYS A 150 -5.28 -12.42 -0.15
N ARG A 151 -4.68 -13.23 -1.03
CA ARG A 151 -4.85 -14.68 -1.04
C ARG A 151 -3.53 -15.39 -0.95
N SER A 152 -3.49 -16.44 -0.15
CA SER A 152 -2.40 -17.40 -0.12
C SER A 152 -2.94 -18.78 0.23
N HIS A 153 -2.80 -19.74 -0.69
CA HIS A 153 -3.34 -21.10 -0.54
C HIS A 153 -4.80 -21.10 -0.06
N GLU A 154 -5.06 -21.48 1.20
CA GLU A 154 -6.39 -21.53 1.82
C GLU A 154 -6.78 -20.23 2.55
N PHE A 155 -5.84 -19.32 2.76
CA PHE A 155 -6.08 -18.07 3.46
C PHE A 155 -6.56 -16.98 2.49
N THR A 156 -7.60 -16.26 2.90
CA THR A 156 -8.07 -15.06 2.20
C THR A 156 -8.38 -13.98 3.22
N LEU A 157 -7.64 -12.88 3.15
CA LEU A 157 -7.86 -11.67 3.95
C LEU A 157 -8.37 -10.56 3.05
N SER A 158 -9.19 -9.66 3.59
CA SER A 158 -9.78 -8.58 2.80
C SER A 158 -10.01 -7.36 3.64
N SER A 159 -9.38 -6.26 3.24
CA SER A 159 -9.50 -4.98 3.91
C SER A 159 -9.80 -3.88 2.89
N ALA A 160 -10.03 -2.67 3.38
CA ALA A 160 -10.31 -1.50 2.58
C ALA A 160 -9.51 -0.30 3.06
N PHE A 161 -9.06 0.51 2.11
CA PHE A 161 -8.37 1.77 2.31
C PHE A 161 -9.35 2.91 2.06
N LYS A 162 -9.48 3.83 3.02
CA LYS A 162 -10.40 4.97 2.98
C LYS A 162 -9.76 6.17 3.66
N TYR A 163 -9.79 7.33 3.02
CA TYR A 163 -9.31 8.61 3.58
C TYR A 163 -7.88 8.57 4.16
N GLY A 164 -6.95 7.84 3.53
CA GLY A 164 -5.56 7.79 3.97
C GLY A 164 -5.24 6.68 4.99
N SER A 165 -6.21 5.86 5.40
CA SER A 165 -5.99 4.77 6.35
C SER A 165 -6.75 3.49 5.97
N CYS A 166 -6.25 2.34 6.45
CA CYS A 166 -6.95 1.06 6.41
C CYS A 166 -7.40 0.63 7.81
N SER A 167 -8.22 -0.42 7.87
CA SER A 167 -8.52 -1.14 9.11
C SER A 167 -7.23 -1.70 9.73
N PRO A 168 -7.22 -1.98 11.05
CA PRO A 168 -6.07 -2.60 11.72
C PRO A 168 -5.64 -3.91 11.05
N GLU A 169 -4.37 -4.26 11.24
CA GLU A 169 -3.70 -5.45 10.72
C GLU A 169 -4.59 -6.70 10.82
N GLU A 170 -4.89 -7.31 9.67
CA GLU A 170 -5.59 -8.58 9.64
C GLU A 170 -4.55 -9.70 9.62
N VAL A 171 -4.59 -10.55 10.64
CA VAL A 171 -3.73 -11.71 10.77
C VAL A 171 -4.60 -12.96 10.78
N THR A 172 -4.34 -13.88 9.86
CA THR A 172 -4.82 -15.26 9.98
C THR A 172 -3.63 -16.17 10.12
N SER A 173 -3.62 -16.94 11.20
CA SER A 173 -2.63 -18.00 11.42
C SER A 173 -3.35 -19.34 11.51
N HIS A 174 -2.75 -20.35 10.88
CA HIS A 174 -3.17 -21.74 11.05
C HIS A 174 -1.93 -22.62 11.04
N GLU A 175 -1.77 -23.39 12.12
CA GLU A 175 -0.59 -24.22 12.36
C GLU A 175 0.72 -23.42 12.28
N ILE A 176 1.48 -23.62 11.21
CA ILE A 176 2.81 -23.03 10.98
C ILE A 176 2.80 -21.86 9.98
N TYR A 177 1.64 -21.53 9.40
CA TYR A 177 1.51 -20.49 8.39
C TYR A 177 0.81 -19.24 8.95
N THR A 178 1.30 -18.08 8.54
CA THR A 178 0.75 -16.77 8.89
C THR A 178 0.56 -15.93 7.62
N LEU A 179 -0.66 -15.45 7.40
CA LEU A 179 -0.97 -14.45 6.38
C LEU A 179 -1.29 -13.13 7.09
N ILE A 180 -0.59 -12.07 6.72
CA ILE A 180 -0.72 -10.73 7.28
C ILE A 180 -1.08 -9.77 6.15
N LEU A 181 -2.12 -8.97 6.36
CA LEU A 181 -2.54 -7.93 5.45
C LEU A 181 -2.58 -6.59 6.19
N TYR A 182 -1.79 -5.63 5.71
CA TYR A 182 -1.72 -4.29 6.29
C TYR A 182 -1.46 -3.22 5.22
N CYS A 183 -1.72 -1.97 5.56
CA CYS A 183 -1.33 -0.83 4.74
C CYS A 183 -0.36 0.08 5.48
N SER A 184 0.46 0.76 4.71
CA SER A 184 1.28 1.90 5.08
C SER A 184 0.74 3.15 4.36
N GLU A 185 1.35 4.31 4.59
CA GLU A 185 0.96 5.54 3.88
C GLU A 185 1.12 5.43 2.36
N GLU A 186 2.09 4.64 1.88
CA GLU A 186 2.45 4.59 0.46
C GLU A 186 2.13 3.27 -0.23
N SER A 187 1.93 2.19 0.52
CA SER A 187 1.74 0.85 -0.03
C SER A 187 0.77 0.00 0.78
N ILE A 188 0.10 -0.93 0.10
CA ILE A 188 -0.62 -2.05 0.70
C ILE A 188 0.30 -3.26 0.60
N ILE A 189 0.47 -3.98 1.70
CA ILE A 189 1.36 -5.11 1.82
C ILE A 189 0.55 -6.33 2.19
N CYS A 190 0.77 -7.42 1.47
CA CYS A 190 0.42 -8.73 1.97
C CYS A 190 1.66 -9.58 2.16
N ASN A 191 1.83 -10.13 3.36
CA ASN A 191 2.93 -11.01 3.71
C ASN A 191 2.39 -12.39 4.05
N HIS A 192 2.94 -13.42 3.39
CA HIS A 192 2.73 -14.81 3.74
C HIS A 192 4.03 -15.37 4.29
N SER A 193 3.98 -16.00 5.46
CA SER A 193 5.16 -16.51 6.15
C SER A 193 4.89 -17.83 6.84
N ASN A 194 5.96 -18.59 7.03
CA ASN A 194 6.03 -19.71 7.96
C ASN A 194 7.33 -19.61 8.77
N THR A 195 7.62 -20.61 9.59
CA THR A 195 8.79 -20.61 10.48
C THR A 195 10.14 -20.61 9.76
N VAL A 196 10.20 -20.96 8.46
CA VAL A 196 11.44 -21.05 7.68
C VAL A 196 11.57 -20.01 6.57
N SER A 197 10.48 -19.39 6.15
CA SER A 197 10.46 -18.53 4.96
C SER A 197 9.33 -17.50 5.00
N TRP A 198 9.49 -16.42 4.25
CA TRP A 198 8.46 -15.42 4.04
C TRP A 198 8.52 -14.85 2.63
N LYS A 199 7.36 -14.47 2.11
CA LYS A 199 7.18 -13.81 0.82
C LYS A 199 6.12 -12.74 0.94
N GLU A 200 6.22 -11.71 0.11
CA GLU A 200 5.28 -10.60 0.12
C GLU A 200 4.91 -10.14 -1.29
N ASP A 201 3.74 -9.52 -1.38
CA ASP A 201 3.27 -8.79 -2.54
C ASP A 201 2.85 -7.38 -2.09
N ARG A 202 3.14 -6.38 -2.92
CA ARG A 202 2.97 -4.96 -2.58
C ARG A 202 2.36 -4.18 -3.73
N ILE A 203 1.42 -3.30 -3.39
CA ILE A 203 0.81 -2.38 -4.34
C ILE A 203 0.95 -0.94 -3.81
N ASN A 204 1.46 -0.04 -4.65
CA ASN A 204 1.64 1.37 -4.31
C ASN A 204 0.30 2.13 -4.39
N ILE A 205 -0.05 2.82 -3.30
CA ILE A 205 -1.30 3.57 -3.15
C ILE A 205 -1.31 4.81 -4.05
N LYS A 206 -0.17 5.52 -4.15
CA LYS A 206 -0.05 6.73 -4.99
C LYS A 206 -0.47 6.47 -6.44
N ARG A 207 0.04 5.38 -7.04
CA ARG A 207 -0.33 4.97 -8.41
C ARG A 207 -1.84 4.76 -8.58
N LEU A 208 -2.53 4.28 -7.55
CA LEU A 208 -3.97 3.98 -7.62
C LEU A 208 -4.87 5.23 -7.49
N CYS A 209 -4.46 6.24 -6.71
CA CYS A 209 -5.25 7.47 -6.53
C CYS A 209 -4.76 8.64 -7.44
N GLU A 210 -3.60 8.54 -8.11
CA GLU A 210 -3.02 9.59 -8.97
C GLU A 210 -3.35 9.42 -10.47
N ASP A 211 -3.64 8.19 -10.93
CA ASP A 211 -3.98 7.90 -12.34
C ASP A 211 -5.29 8.56 -12.85
N ASN A 212 -6.04 9.27 -11.98
CA ASN A 212 -7.30 9.93 -12.33
C ASN A 212 -7.22 11.46 -12.47
N GLU A 213 -6.13 12.12 -12.05
CA GLU A 213 -5.96 13.55 -12.31
C GLU A 213 -5.64 13.81 -13.79
N ARG A 214 -5.02 12.86 -14.49
CA ARG A 214 -4.69 13.02 -15.91
C ARG A 214 -5.90 12.88 -16.84
N PHE A 215 -6.91 12.10 -16.43
CA PHE A 215 -8.07 11.81 -17.27
C PHE A 215 -9.16 12.91 -17.18
N SER A 216 -9.23 13.62 -16.05
CA SER A 216 -10.24 14.65 -15.78
C SER A 216 -9.84 16.07 -16.23
N ILE A 217 -8.53 16.36 -16.34
CA ILE A 217 -8.03 17.69 -16.73
C ILE A 217 -8.05 17.89 -18.26
N GLU A 218 -7.74 16.86 -19.06
CA GLU A 218 -7.72 17.00 -20.54
C GLU A 218 -9.10 17.27 -21.14
N THR A 219 -10.16 16.70 -20.57
CA THR A 219 -11.53 16.84 -21.10
C THR A 219 -12.16 18.20 -20.79
N HIS A 220 -11.87 18.80 -19.62
CA HIS A 220 -12.49 20.07 -19.22
C HIS A 220 -11.80 21.31 -19.82
N HIS A 221 -10.47 21.32 -19.93
CA HIS A 221 -9.74 22.45 -20.53
C HIS A 221 -9.87 22.48 -22.06
N GLY A 222 -9.95 21.31 -22.71
CA GLY A 222 -10.21 21.22 -24.14
C GLY A 222 -11.55 21.85 -24.52
N LEU A 223 -12.66 21.40 -23.91
CA LEU A 223 -14.00 21.91 -24.24
C LEU A 223 -14.18 23.40 -23.91
N SER A 224 -13.61 23.86 -22.79
CA SER A 224 -13.69 25.27 -22.37
C SER A 224 -12.95 26.21 -23.32
N MET A 225 -11.74 25.82 -23.76
CA MET A 225 -10.96 26.62 -24.73
C MET A 225 -11.58 26.61 -26.12
N PHE A 226 -12.10 25.47 -26.59
CA PHE A 226 -12.81 25.41 -27.88
C PHE A 226 -14.09 26.25 -27.86
N GLY A 227 -14.87 26.22 -26.77
CA GLY A 227 -16.08 27.03 -26.62
C GLY A 227 -15.82 28.54 -26.69
N LEU A 228 -14.77 29.03 -26.02
CA LEU A 228 -14.38 30.44 -26.06
C LEU A 228 -13.95 30.89 -27.47
N MET A 229 -13.24 30.03 -28.22
CA MET A 229 -12.86 30.33 -29.60
C MET A 229 -14.08 30.50 -30.52
N PHE A 230 -15.08 29.62 -30.42
CA PHE A 230 -16.31 29.76 -31.23
C PHE A 230 -17.09 31.05 -30.93
N ILE A 231 -17.14 31.47 -29.66
CA ILE A 231 -17.79 32.72 -29.27
C ILE A 231 -17.05 33.92 -29.88
N VAL A 232 -15.72 33.95 -29.79
CA VAL A 232 -14.90 35.03 -30.37
C VAL A 232 -15.07 35.08 -31.89
N PHE A 233 -14.97 33.94 -32.58
CA PHE A 233 -15.17 33.89 -34.04
C PHE A 233 -16.60 34.28 -34.44
N GLY A 234 -17.60 33.89 -33.64
CA GLY A 234 -18.99 34.29 -33.86
C GLY A 234 -19.19 35.80 -33.74
N VAL A 235 -18.65 36.42 -32.68
CA VAL A 235 -18.75 37.88 -32.46
C VAL A 235 -18.04 38.65 -33.57
N VAL A 236 -16.81 38.24 -33.94
CA VAL A 236 -16.06 38.87 -35.03
C VAL A 236 -16.82 38.72 -36.36
N GLY A 237 -17.39 37.55 -36.63
CA GLY A 237 -18.21 37.31 -37.81
C GLY A 237 -19.42 38.24 -37.89
N VAL A 238 -20.14 38.44 -36.78
CA VAL A 238 -21.30 39.35 -36.72
C VAL A 238 -20.88 40.81 -36.93
N ILE A 239 -19.75 41.26 -36.36
CA ILE A 239 -19.24 42.62 -36.56
C ILE A 239 -18.87 42.86 -38.02
N VAL A 240 -18.19 41.90 -38.66
CA VAL A 240 -17.82 42.00 -40.08
C VAL A 240 -19.06 41.99 -40.96
N PHE A 241 -20.03 41.11 -40.67
CA PHE A 241 -21.26 41.01 -41.46
C PHE A 241 -22.12 42.28 -41.32
N SER A 242 -22.29 42.80 -40.11
CA SER A 242 -23.00 44.07 -39.89
C SER A 242 -22.29 45.25 -40.55
N GLY A 243 -20.96 45.30 -40.51
CA GLY A 243 -20.15 46.28 -41.25
C GLY A 243 -20.34 46.19 -42.77
N LEU A 244 -20.37 44.98 -43.33
CA LEU A 244 -20.63 44.75 -44.76
C LEU A 244 -22.06 45.14 -45.17
N VAL A 245 -23.06 44.81 -44.34
CA VAL A 245 -24.45 45.21 -44.58
C VAL A 245 -24.58 46.73 -44.55
N LEU A 246 -23.99 47.40 -43.55
CA LEU A 246 -23.96 48.87 -43.49
C LEU A 246 -23.22 49.48 -44.68
N TYR A 247 -22.09 48.91 -45.08
CA TYR A 247 -21.36 49.35 -46.27
C TYR A 247 -22.19 49.21 -47.54
N CYS A 248 -22.89 48.08 -47.72
CA CYS A 248 -23.79 47.85 -48.86
C CYS A 248 -24.99 48.80 -48.83
N CYS A 249 -25.62 49.01 -47.67
CA CYS A 249 -26.73 49.97 -47.51
C CYS A 249 -26.28 51.41 -47.79
N CYS A 250 -25.10 51.82 -47.32
CA CYS A 250 -24.53 53.14 -47.57
C CYS A 250 -24.07 53.32 -49.02
N LYS A 251 -23.64 52.25 -49.71
CA LYS A 251 -23.29 52.29 -51.13
C LYS A 251 -24.53 52.42 -52.02
N ASN A 252 -25.64 51.77 -51.65
CA ASN A 252 -26.88 51.84 -52.41
C ASN A 252 -27.59 53.20 -52.31
N ASN A 253 -27.27 54.01 -51.29
CA ASN A 253 -27.89 55.32 -51.08
C ASN A 253 -27.11 56.50 -51.71
N LYS A 254 -26.11 56.25 -52.55
CA LYS A 254 -25.41 57.28 -53.35
C LYS A 254 -25.84 57.30 -54.82
N GLY A 255 -27.11 57.03 -55.08
CA GLY A 255 -27.69 56.94 -56.41
C GLY A 255 -29.05 57.62 -56.56
N VAL A 256 -29.26 58.80 -55.98
CA VAL A 256 -30.36 59.70 -56.41
C VAL A 256 -29.83 61.14 -56.44
N LYS A 257 -29.53 61.62 -57.66
CA LYS A 257 -29.42 63.05 -57.99
C LYS A 257 -30.75 63.52 -58.56
N GLN A 258 -31.34 64.49 -57.87
CA GLN A 258 -32.02 65.70 -58.35
C GLN A 258 -32.66 65.76 -59.76
N SER A 259 -33.97 66.04 -59.76
CA SER A 259 -34.69 66.93 -60.70
C SER A 259 -35.80 67.57 -59.85
N ASP A 260 -35.64 68.77 -59.28
CA ASP A 260 -35.72 70.09 -59.90
C ASP A 260 -36.92 70.23 -60.84
N ASP A 261 -38.04 70.74 -60.29
CA ASP A 261 -38.91 71.65 -61.03
C ASP A 261 -39.19 72.86 -60.15
N THR A 262 -38.78 73.98 -60.72
CA THR A 262 -38.89 75.39 -60.35
C THR A 262 -40.34 75.83 -60.16
N ASP A 263 -40.59 76.61 -59.11
CA ASP A 263 -41.55 77.71 -59.19
C ASP A 263 -40.91 78.97 -58.61
N TYR A 264 -40.97 80.03 -59.41
CA TYR A 264 -40.39 81.34 -59.16
C TYR A 264 -41.35 82.13 -58.27
N ASP A 265 -40.83 82.85 -57.26
CA ASP A 265 -41.24 84.24 -57.15
C ASP A 265 -40.14 85.11 -56.53
N ASP A 266 -40.04 86.24 -57.23
CA ASP A 266 -39.22 87.43 -57.22
C ASP A 266 -38.08 87.71 -56.21
N VAL A 267 -37.08 88.35 -56.81
CA VAL A 267 -35.85 88.90 -56.24
C VAL A 267 -36.12 90.30 -55.72
N GLU A 268 -35.75 90.57 -54.47
CA GLU A 268 -35.37 91.92 -54.06
C GLU A 268 -33.98 91.86 -53.43
N THR A 269 -32.98 92.42 -54.12
CA THR A 269 -31.61 92.53 -53.62
C THR A 269 -31.21 94.01 -53.45
N LEU A 270 -30.64 94.28 -52.26
CA LEU A 270 -29.65 95.30 -51.91
C LEU A 270 -30.16 96.76 -51.87
N THR A 271 -29.94 97.52 -50.79
CA THR A 271 -28.65 98.17 -50.50
C THR A 271 -28.57 98.70 -49.05
N GLN A 272 -27.35 98.71 -48.50
CA GLN A 272 -26.89 99.15 -47.16
C GLN A 272 -27.30 100.55 -46.68
N LYS A 273 -27.37 100.71 -45.34
CA LYS A 273 -26.77 101.87 -44.62
C LYS A 273 -26.53 101.56 -43.13
N MET A 274 -25.28 101.65 -42.67
CA MET A 274 -24.92 101.56 -41.25
C MET A 274 -25.32 102.81 -40.48
N THR A 275 -25.85 102.67 -39.25
CA THR A 275 -25.57 103.56 -38.11
C THR A 275 -26.07 102.96 -36.77
N GLY A 276 -25.23 102.93 -35.73
CA GLY A 276 -25.67 103.07 -34.33
C GLY A 276 -25.70 101.82 -33.43
N ASP A 277 -24.60 101.62 -32.70
CA ASP A 277 -24.44 101.15 -31.31
C ASP A 277 -25.58 100.40 -30.62
N THR A 278 -25.41 99.10 -30.34
CA THR A 278 -25.44 98.48 -28.99
C THR A 278 -25.41 96.95 -29.07
N TRP A 279 -24.61 96.32 -28.20
CA TRP A 279 -24.66 94.87 -27.96
C TRP A 279 -25.83 94.56 -27.03
N THR A 280 -26.75 93.68 -27.45
CA THR A 280 -27.75 93.12 -26.55
C THR A 280 -27.73 91.60 -26.63
N THR A 281 -27.11 91.00 -25.61
CA THR A 281 -27.21 89.60 -25.26
C THR A 281 -28.63 89.30 -24.78
N ILE A 282 -29.35 88.40 -25.44
CA ILE A 282 -30.62 87.87 -24.92
C ILE A 282 -30.37 86.45 -24.40
N ILE A 283 -30.34 86.35 -23.07
CA ILE A 283 -30.41 85.09 -22.30
C ILE A 283 -31.88 84.80 -22.04
N TYR A 284 -32.33 83.58 -22.32
CA TYR A 284 -33.53 83.03 -21.70
C TYR A 284 -33.17 81.74 -20.95
N CYS A 285 -33.35 81.80 -19.62
CA CYS A 285 -33.36 80.63 -18.75
C CYS A 285 -34.80 80.15 -18.60
N THR A 286 -35.03 78.85 -18.69
CA THR A 286 -36.20 78.21 -18.08
C THR A 286 -35.75 77.29 -16.94
N VAL A 287 -36.21 77.69 -15.76
CA VAL A 287 -36.34 76.97 -14.49
C VAL A 287 -37.36 75.83 -14.71
N GLY A 288 -37.32 74.63 -14.15
CA GLY A 288 -36.50 73.99 -13.13
C GLY A 288 -37.32 72.81 -12.58
N HIS A 289 -36.68 71.68 -12.28
CA HIS A 289 -36.98 70.95 -11.05
C HIS A 289 -35.72 70.22 -10.62
N GLN A 290 -35.26 70.58 -9.42
CA GLN A 290 -34.09 70.09 -8.70
C GLN A 290 -34.56 69.01 -7.70
N THR A 291 -33.91 67.83 -7.65
CA THR A 291 -32.94 67.34 -6.62
C THR A 291 -33.61 66.60 -5.44
N PRO A 292 -32.91 65.81 -4.58
CA PRO A 292 -31.45 65.80 -4.38
C PRO A 292 -30.76 64.44 -4.06
N SER A 293 -29.42 64.50 -4.08
CA SER A 293 -28.50 63.69 -3.24
C SER A 293 -28.77 64.00 -1.76
N SER A 294 -28.29 63.34 -0.70
CA SER A 294 -26.97 62.78 -0.38
C SER A 294 -27.03 62.37 1.10
N ALA A 295 -26.30 61.31 1.44
CA ALA A 295 -25.41 61.18 2.61
C ALA A 295 -25.93 61.08 4.07
N HIS A 296 -25.20 60.19 4.76
CA HIS A 296 -24.70 60.19 6.15
C HIS A 296 -25.52 59.65 7.34
N ASP A 297 -24.79 58.78 8.06
CA ASP A 297 -24.69 58.59 9.51
C ASP A 297 -25.95 58.27 10.34
N CYS A 298 -26.01 57.00 10.74
CA CYS A 298 -26.03 56.50 12.14
C CYS A 298 -25.70 55.00 12.14
#